data_AF-A0A101CZC8-F1
#
_entry.id   AF-A0A101CZC8-F1
#
_cell.length_a   1.000
_cell.length_b   1.000
_cell.length_c   1.000
_cell.angle_alpha   90.00
_cell.angle_beta   90.00
_cell.angle_gamma   90.00
#
_symmetry.space_group_name_H-M   'P 1'
#
loop_
_entity.id
_entity.type
_entity.pdbx_description
1 polymer ?
#
loop_
_entity_poly.entity_id
_entity_poly.type
_entity_poly.pdbx_seq_one_letter_code
_entity_poly.pdbx_strand_id
1 'polypeptide(L)'
;MTQVLVRFTSLVLVILVALLWGTVPVRAAERERIEAFLATTGFDVALDSIAFASSSAPDMLGIDPGEFGAEWKRLTEEVFDTGEMRELAVTILEQTLSDDALTHAVEFYASALGQRLVEAENASHMIEDDEAKQLEGQAIIAELVKKGSGRVESLKRMNRAIDSDGTALRALQEIQIRFLLAASAAGVIDLQLDADELRALMKQNEAALRGALQLSALAGAAYTYKGFSDAEIEAYADALEQPLMQEVYELLNAVQYEIMADRFEALAVRMAGLQPVQDI
;
A
#
# COMPACT_ATOMS: atom_id res chain seq x y z
N MET A 1 47.43 -5.83 50.08
CA MET A 1 46.17 -6.49 49.66
C MET A 1 45.11 -5.51 49.16
N THR A 2 45.05 -4.28 49.66
CA THR A 2 44.03 -3.27 49.30
C THR A 2 44.12 -2.72 47.87
N GLN A 3 45.31 -2.52 47.29
CA GLN A 3 45.43 -2.01 45.91
C GLN A 3 45.09 -3.04 44.81
N VAL A 4 45.30 -4.33 45.07
CA VAL A 4 44.96 -5.41 44.12
C VAL A 4 43.45 -5.59 44.04
N LEU A 5 42.75 -5.44 45.17
CA LEU A 5 41.29 -5.53 45.25
C LEU A 5 40.59 -4.39 44.51
N VAL A 6 41.13 -3.16 44.60
CA VAL A 6 40.60 -1.98 43.90
C VAL A 6 40.81 -2.06 42.38
N ARG A 7 41.94 -2.60 41.92
CA ARG A 7 42.18 -2.81 40.48
C ARG A 7 41.27 -3.89 39.87
N PHE A 8 40.92 -4.91 40.66
CA PHE A 8 40.01 -5.97 40.22
C PHE A 8 38.56 -5.49 40.10
N THR A 9 38.10 -4.65 41.05
CA THR A 9 36.76 -4.06 40.98
C THR A 9 36.61 -3.03 39.86
N SER A 10 37.66 -2.25 39.55
CA SER A 10 37.63 -1.33 38.40
C SER A 10 37.59 -2.03 37.05
N LEU A 11 38.24 -3.19 36.89
CA LEU A 11 38.23 -3.95 35.64
C LEU A 11 36.85 -4.61 35.38
N VAL A 12 36.20 -5.12 36.43
CA VAL A 12 34.86 -5.71 36.36
C VAL A 12 33.79 -4.65 36.02
N LEU A 13 33.93 -3.44 36.56
CA LEU A 13 33.00 -2.33 36.28
C LEU A 13 33.09 -1.83 34.82
N VAL A 14 34.29 -1.79 34.25
CA VAL A 14 34.49 -1.39 32.84
C VAL A 14 33.94 -2.44 31.86
N ILE A 15 34.05 -3.74 32.19
CA ILE A 15 33.47 -4.82 31.40
C ILE A 15 31.93 -4.80 31.49
N LEU A 16 31.36 -4.52 32.67
CA LEU A 16 29.90 -4.40 32.86
C LEU A 16 29.30 -3.19 32.13
N VAL A 17 30.03 -2.06 32.05
CA VAL A 17 29.58 -0.88 31.30
C VAL A 17 29.73 -1.08 29.78
N ALA A 18 30.76 -1.79 29.32
CA ALA A 18 30.91 -2.14 27.90
C ALA A 18 29.84 -3.13 27.40
N LEU A 19 29.32 -4.00 28.26
CA LEU A 19 28.19 -4.90 27.95
C LEU A 19 26.82 -4.19 27.92
N LEU A 20 26.72 -2.98 28.47
CA LEU A 20 25.48 -2.17 28.46
C LEU A 20 25.36 -1.26 27.24
N TRP A 21 26.40 -1.12 26.41
CA TRP A 21 26.37 -0.32 25.18
C TRP A 21 26.24 -1.13 23.89
N GLY A 22 26.27 -2.47 23.98
CA GLY A 22 26.17 -3.36 22.82
C GLY A 22 24.76 -3.82 22.46
N THR A 23 23.73 -3.39 23.19
CA THR A 23 22.34 -3.81 22.94
C THR A 23 21.53 -2.64 22.44
N VAL A 24 21.73 -2.24 21.18
CA VAL A 24 20.56 -1.75 20.44
C VAL A 24 19.56 -2.90 20.49
N PRO A 25 18.34 -2.71 21.02
CA PRO A 25 17.39 -3.81 21.09
C PRO A 25 17.16 -4.29 19.66
N VAL A 26 17.29 -5.60 19.43
CA VAL A 26 17.14 -6.23 18.10
C VAL A 26 15.89 -5.71 17.35
N ARG A 27 14.82 -5.41 18.09
CA ARG A 27 13.59 -4.81 17.58
C ARG A 27 13.72 -3.41 16.98
N ALA A 28 14.56 -2.54 17.54
CA ALA A 28 14.76 -1.21 16.96
C ALA A 28 15.50 -1.29 15.61
N ALA A 29 16.44 -2.23 15.48
CA ALA A 29 17.14 -2.47 14.22
C ALA A 29 16.23 -3.15 13.17
N GLU A 30 15.35 -4.06 13.59
CA GLU A 30 14.36 -4.71 12.73
C GLU A 30 13.34 -3.70 12.18
N ARG A 31 12.82 -2.83 13.05
CA ARG A 31 11.95 -1.72 12.67
C ARG A 31 12.59 -0.79 11.65
N GLU A 32 13.81 -0.34 11.91
CA GLU A 32 14.54 0.56 11.01
C GLU A 32 14.75 -0.07 9.63
N ARG A 33 14.93 -1.40 9.56
CA ARG A 33 14.99 -2.13 8.29
C ARG A 33 13.64 -2.14 7.56
N ILE A 34 12.52 -2.33 8.26
CA ILE A 34 11.18 -2.29 7.67
C ILE A 34 10.89 -0.88 7.15
N GLU A 35 11.14 0.16 7.94
CA GLU A 35 10.95 1.56 7.55
C GLU A 35 11.77 1.89 6.29
N ALA A 36 13.04 1.50 6.24
CA ALA A 36 13.88 1.69 5.06
C ALA A 36 13.38 0.91 3.84
N PHE A 37 12.86 -0.31 4.05
CA PHE A 37 12.29 -1.12 2.99
C PHE A 37 11.02 -0.48 2.40
N LEU A 38 10.08 -0.03 3.24
CA LEU A 38 8.85 0.65 2.82
C LEU A 38 9.12 1.94 2.04
N ALA A 39 10.11 2.72 2.49
CA ALA A 39 10.55 3.92 1.78
C ALA A 39 11.14 3.59 0.40
N THR A 40 11.84 2.45 0.28
CA THR A 40 12.46 2.02 -0.98
C THR A 40 11.43 1.47 -1.96
N THR A 41 10.43 0.74 -1.50
CA THR A 41 9.40 0.12 -2.36
C THR A 41 8.24 1.05 -2.73
N GLY A 42 8.29 2.32 -2.32
CA GLY A 42 7.25 3.30 -2.63
C GLY A 42 5.96 3.10 -1.83
N PHE A 43 6.00 2.37 -0.71
CA PHE A 43 4.82 2.16 0.13
C PHE A 43 4.25 3.47 0.68
N ASP A 44 5.10 4.44 1.03
CA ASP A 44 4.68 5.78 1.43
C ASP A 44 3.82 6.47 0.35
N VAL A 45 4.19 6.31 -0.92
CA VAL A 45 3.44 6.85 -2.07
C VAL A 45 2.08 6.18 -2.21
N ALA A 46 2.00 4.89 -1.88
CA ALA A 46 0.75 4.14 -1.86
C ALA A 46 -0.19 4.62 -0.74
N LEU A 47 0.34 5.03 0.42
CA LEU A 47 -0.43 5.66 1.50
C LEU A 47 -0.91 7.06 1.12
N ASP A 48 -0.07 7.87 0.48
CA ASP A 48 -0.45 9.19 -0.04
C ASP A 48 -1.61 9.07 -1.05
N SER A 49 -1.57 8.02 -1.89
CA SER A 49 -2.64 7.73 -2.86
C SER A 49 -3.96 7.36 -2.17
N ILE A 50 -3.92 6.64 -1.04
CA ILE A 50 -5.11 6.36 -0.23
C ILE A 50 -5.69 7.66 0.34
N ALA A 51 -4.83 8.51 0.92
CA ALA A 51 -5.26 9.80 1.47
C ALA A 51 -5.90 10.67 0.38
N PHE A 52 -5.31 10.72 -0.82
CA PHE A 52 -5.88 11.45 -1.95
C PHE A 52 -7.24 10.88 -2.38
N ALA A 53 -7.34 9.56 -2.57
CA ALA A 53 -8.59 8.91 -2.97
C ALA A 53 -9.72 9.08 -1.93
N SER A 54 -9.37 9.22 -0.66
CA SER A 54 -10.34 9.46 0.42
C SER A 54 -11.11 10.78 0.29
N SER A 55 -10.56 11.77 -0.43
CA SER A 55 -11.26 13.04 -0.66
C SER A 55 -12.58 12.87 -1.41
N SER A 56 -12.70 11.79 -2.19
CA SER A 56 -13.92 11.37 -2.92
C SER A 56 -14.81 10.40 -2.12
N ALA A 57 -14.53 10.14 -0.84
CA ALA A 57 -15.37 9.28 -0.01
C ALA A 57 -16.87 9.67 0.06
N PRO A 58 -17.27 10.96 0.01
CA PRO A 58 -18.69 11.33 0.01
C PRO A 58 -19.44 10.80 -1.20
N ASP A 59 -18.77 10.68 -2.36
CA ASP A 59 -19.36 10.12 -3.58
C ASP A 59 -19.78 8.65 -3.37
N MET A 60 -19.02 7.90 -2.55
CA MET A 60 -19.37 6.51 -2.20
C MET A 60 -20.64 6.43 -1.36
N LEU A 61 -20.98 7.51 -0.63
CA LEU A 61 -22.21 7.64 0.16
C LEU A 61 -23.34 8.33 -0.62
N GLY A 62 -23.07 8.79 -1.85
CA GLY A 62 -24.01 9.58 -2.64
C GLY A 62 -24.21 11.01 -2.11
N ILE A 63 -23.23 11.55 -1.39
CA ILE A 63 -23.25 12.90 -0.80
C ILE A 63 -22.33 13.80 -1.63
N ASP A 64 -22.76 15.02 -1.95
CA ASP A 64 -21.89 15.99 -2.62
C ASP A 64 -20.82 16.48 -1.62
N PRO A 65 -19.51 16.33 -1.92
CA PRO A 65 -18.44 16.83 -1.05
C PRO A 65 -18.56 18.33 -0.73
N GLY A 66 -19.19 19.11 -1.61
CA GLY A 66 -19.46 20.53 -1.41
C GLY A 66 -20.37 20.84 -0.21
N GLU A 67 -21.21 19.88 0.23
CA GLU A 67 -22.14 20.05 1.36
C GLU A 67 -21.44 20.22 2.71
N PHE A 68 -20.20 19.75 2.84
CA PHE A 68 -19.41 19.81 4.07
C PHE A 68 -18.28 20.87 4.02
N GLY A 69 -18.06 21.47 2.85
CA GLY A 69 -17.13 22.58 2.65
C GLY A 69 -15.72 22.36 3.23
N ALA A 70 -15.19 23.37 3.94
CA ALA A 70 -13.84 23.31 4.51
C ALA A 70 -13.70 22.33 5.68
N GLU A 71 -14.80 21.96 6.36
CA GLU A 71 -14.77 20.99 7.44
C GLU A 71 -14.47 19.57 6.92
N TRP A 72 -14.94 19.25 5.71
CA TRP A 72 -14.60 18.01 5.03
C TRP A 72 -13.10 17.85 4.84
N LYS A 73 -12.48 18.85 4.21
CA LYS A 73 -11.04 18.82 3.92
C LYS A 73 -10.20 18.63 5.18
N ARG A 74 -10.52 19.37 6.25
CA ARG A 74 -9.82 19.23 7.54
C ARG A 74 -10.04 17.83 8.12
N LEU A 75 -11.26 17.30 8.07
CA LEU A 75 -11.56 15.97 8.59
C LEU A 75 -10.77 14.88 7.84
N THR A 76 -10.75 14.94 6.51
CA THR A 76 -10.02 13.94 5.70
C THR A 76 -8.51 14.02 5.94
N GLU A 77 -7.95 15.24 6.09
CA GLU A 77 -6.53 15.41 6.45
C GLU A 77 -6.22 14.83 7.84
N GLU A 78 -7.12 14.97 8.81
CA GLU A 78 -6.94 14.41 10.16
C GLU A 78 -7.11 12.89 10.21
N VAL A 79 -8.05 12.33 9.46
CA VAL A 79 -8.33 10.88 9.49
C VAL A 79 -7.26 10.12 8.72
N PHE A 80 -6.84 10.63 7.57
CA PHE A 80 -5.85 10.00 6.69
C PHE A 80 -4.45 10.58 6.90
N ASP A 81 -4.07 10.83 8.16
CA ASP A 81 -2.69 11.23 8.50
C ASP A 81 -1.71 10.13 8.06
N THR A 82 -0.85 10.46 7.09
CA THR A 82 0.07 9.49 6.48
C THR A 82 1.18 9.06 7.45
N GLY A 83 1.48 9.87 8.47
CA GLY A 83 2.36 9.50 9.56
C GLY A 83 1.76 8.39 10.43
N GLU A 84 0.50 8.54 10.84
CA GLU A 84 -0.23 7.51 11.58
C GLU A 84 -0.41 6.22 10.76
N MET A 85 -0.75 6.35 9.48
CA MET A 85 -0.90 5.19 8.58
C MET A 85 0.42 4.42 8.42
N ARG A 86 1.54 5.13 8.25
CA ARG A 86 2.87 4.50 8.19
C ARG A 86 3.22 3.81 9.51
N GLU A 87 2.95 4.44 10.65
CA GLU A 87 3.21 3.85 11.97
C GLU A 87 2.43 2.54 12.16
N LEU A 88 1.17 2.51 11.72
CA LEU A 88 0.34 1.31 11.73
C LEU A 88 0.92 0.23 10.80
N ALA A 89 1.35 0.61 9.59
CA ALA A 89 1.97 -0.32 8.65
C ALA A 89 3.22 -1.00 9.24
N VAL A 90 4.13 -0.21 9.78
CA VAL A 90 5.37 -0.69 10.42
C VAL A 90 5.03 -1.60 11.59
N THR A 91 4.07 -1.22 12.44
CA THR A 91 3.64 -2.03 13.59
C THR A 91 3.10 -3.40 13.16
N ILE A 92 2.33 -3.47 12.07
CA ILE A 92 1.79 -4.75 11.57
C ILE A 92 2.91 -5.59 10.94
N LEU A 93 3.79 -4.98 10.14
CA LEU A 93 4.87 -5.69 9.46
C LEU A 93 5.93 -6.21 10.43
N GLU A 94 6.26 -5.49 11.50
CA GLU A 94 7.12 -5.96 12.59
C GLU A 94 6.64 -7.27 13.23
N GLN A 95 5.34 -7.59 13.10
CA GLN A 95 4.73 -8.79 13.69
C GLN A 95 4.50 -9.90 12.68
N THR A 96 4.46 -9.58 11.39
CA THR A 96 3.96 -10.48 10.34
C THR A 96 4.97 -10.77 9.25
N LEU A 97 5.86 -9.83 8.93
CA LEU A 97 6.85 -9.99 7.88
C LEU A 97 8.04 -10.80 8.39
N SER A 98 8.32 -11.93 7.76
CA SER A 98 9.46 -12.76 8.12
C SER A 98 10.79 -12.08 7.73
N ASP A 99 11.81 -12.28 8.57
CA ASP A 99 13.17 -11.79 8.31
C ASP A 99 13.74 -12.32 6.98
N ASP A 100 13.41 -13.56 6.61
CA ASP A 100 13.84 -14.19 5.36
C ASP A 100 13.18 -13.52 4.15
N ALA A 101 11.87 -13.26 4.20
CA ALA A 101 11.14 -12.56 3.14
C ALA A 101 11.63 -11.12 2.97
N LEU A 102 11.79 -10.38 4.08
CA LEU A 102 12.34 -9.03 4.08
C LEU A 102 13.76 -8.99 3.49
N THR A 103 14.63 -9.90 3.92
CA THR A 103 16.01 -9.97 3.41
C THR A 103 16.03 -10.26 1.92
N HIS A 104 15.22 -11.22 1.47
CA HIS A 104 15.11 -11.57 0.05
C HIS A 104 14.67 -10.38 -0.81
N ALA A 105 13.65 -9.63 -0.37
CA ALA A 105 13.18 -8.46 -1.11
C ALA A 105 14.22 -7.33 -1.11
N VAL A 106 14.84 -7.04 0.03
CA VAL A 106 15.91 -6.02 0.13
C VAL A 106 17.08 -6.35 -0.80
N GLU A 107 17.51 -7.61 -0.89
CA GLU A 107 18.57 -8.02 -1.81
C GLU A 107 18.20 -7.77 -3.28
N PHE A 108 16.96 -8.04 -3.67
CA PHE A 108 16.48 -7.76 -5.02
C PHE A 108 16.46 -6.25 -5.31
N TYR A 109 15.88 -5.43 -4.43
CA TYR A 109 15.79 -3.99 -4.64
C TYR A 109 17.13 -3.26 -4.53
N ALA A 110 18.10 -3.85 -3.83
CA ALA A 110 19.49 -3.37 -3.81
C ALA A 110 20.25 -3.67 -5.11
N SER A 111 19.73 -4.53 -5.98
CA SER A 111 20.35 -4.84 -7.28
C SER A 111 20.24 -3.66 -8.25
N ALA A 112 21.08 -3.64 -9.28
CA ALA A 112 21.05 -2.60 -10.32
C ALA A 112 19.72 -2.57 -11.08
N LEU A 113 19.04 -3.71 -11.24
CA LEU A 113 17.70 -3.76 -11.84
C LEU A 113 16.65 -3.22 -10.88
N GLY A 114 16.68 -3.68 -9.62
CA GLY A 114 15.76 -3.23 -8.57
C GLY A 114 15.76 -1.72 -8.37
N GLN A 115 16.94 -1.10 -8.28
CA GLN A 115 17.07 0.36 -8.13
C GLN A 115 16.45 1.12 -9.31
N ARG A 116 16.68 0.64 -10.55
CA ARG A 116 16.09 1.25 -11.74
C ARG A 116 14.58 1.09 -11.80
N LEU A 117 14.05 -0.06 -11.36
CA LEU A 117 12.61 -0.29 -11.27
C LEU A 117 11.96 0.71 -10.31
N VAL A 118 12.53 0.86 -9.11
CA VAL A 118 12.08 1.83 -8.11
C VAL A 118 12.10 3.26 -8.65
N GLU A 119 13.17 3.66 -9.35
CA GLU A 119 13.24 4.98 -10.00
C GLU A 119 12.10 5.18 -11.01
N ALA A 120 11.79 4.17 -11.82
CA ALA A 120 10.72 4.24 -12.81
C ALA A 120 9.33 4.23 -12.18
N GLU A 121 9.11 3.42 -11.14
CA GLU A 121 7.86 3.35 -10.38
C GLU A 121 7.58 4.71 -9.72
N ASN A 122 8.55 5.27 -8.99
CA ASN A 122 8.43 6.59 -8.37
C ASN A 122 8.19 7.69 -9.41
N ALA A 123 8.91 7.68 -10.54
CA ALA A 123 8.70 8.66 -11.61
C ALA A 123 7.30 8.56 -12.24
N SER A 124 6.76 7.35 -12.37
CA SER A 124 5.40 7.12 -12.87
C SER A 124 4.35 7.66 -11.90
N HIS A 125 4.56 7.48 -10.59
CA HIS A 125 3.66 7.96 -9.56
C HIS A 125 3.62 9.49 -9.42
N MET A 126 4.73 10.19 -9.70
CA MET A 126 4.79 11.67 -9.64
C MET A 126 3.97 12.38 -10.73
N ILE A 127 3.43 11.64 -11.70
CA ILE A 127 2.61 12.20 -12.77
C ILE A 127 1.15 12.18 -12.31
N GLU A 128 0.60 13.38 -12.07
CA GLU A 128 -0.77 13.59 -11.60
C GLU A 128 -1.86 13.23 -12.64
N ASP A 129 -1.52 13.26 -13.93
CA ASP A 129 -2.44 12.93 -15.02
C ASP A 129 -2.50 11.41 -15.28
N ASP A 130 -3.27 10.72 -14.44
CA ASP A 130 -3.50 9.28 -14.57
C ASP A 130 -4.22 8.91 -15.87
N GLU A 131 -5.08 9.75 -16.42
CA GLU A 131 -5.78 9.47 -17.69
C GLU A 131 -4.79 9.41 -18.85
N ALA A 132 -3.88 10.40 -18.95
CA ALA A 132 -2.85 10.40 -19.98
C ALA A 132 -1.92 9.18 -19.89
N LYS A 133 -1.53 8.78 -18.67
CA LYS A 133 -0.73 7.57 -18.44
C LYS A 133 -1.44 6.31 -18.91
N GLN A 134 -2.72 6.17 -18.57
CA GLN A 134 -3.54 5.03 -18.97
C GLN A 134 -3.67 4.96 -20.49
N LEU A 135 -3.92 6.09 -21.16
CA LEU A 135 -4.01 6.16 -22.62
C LEU A 135 -2.69 5.77 -23.31
N GLU A 136 -1.55 6.29 -22.84
CA GLU A 136 -0.24 5.92 -23.39
C GLU A 136 0.06 4.43 -23.14
N GLY A 137 -0.19 3.93 -21.94
CA GLY A 137 -0.05 2.51 -21.59
C GLY A 137 -0.88 1.59 -22.49
N GLN A 138 -2.13 1.96 -22.77
CA GLN A 138 -3.00 1.22 -23.69
C GLN A 138 -2.43 1.20 -25.12
N ALA A 139 -1.90 2.33 -25.60
CA ALA A 139 -1.27 2.40 -26.91
C ALA A 139 -0.02 1.50 -27.00
N ILE A 140 0.80 1.45 -25.94
CA ILE A 140 1.96 0.55 -25.84
C ILE A 140 1.49 -0.91 -25.93
N ILE A 141 0.48 -1.30 -25.14
CA ILE A 141 -0.07 -2.66 -25.16
C ILE A 141 -0.61 -3.03 -26.55
N ALA A 142 -1.37 -2.14 -27.20
CA ALA A 142 -1.91 -2.38 -28.53
C ALA A 142 -0.81 -2.68 -29.56
N GLU A 143 0.29 -1.93 -29.52
CA GLU A 143 1.45 -2.16 -30.40
C GLU A 143 2.21 -3.45 -30.05
N LEU A 144 2.36 -3.80 -28.77
CA LEU A 144 2.98 -5.05 -28.35
C LEU A 144 2.17 -6.27 -28.82
N VAL A 145 0.84 -6.23 -28.69
CA VAL A 145 -0.06 -7.28 -29.18
C VAL A 145 0.03 -7.42 -30.70
N LYS A 146 0.00 -6.31 -31.44
CA LYS A 146 0.13 -6.30 -32.91
C LYS A 146 1.44 -6.91 -33.39
N LYS A 147 2.52 -6.74 -32.63
CA LYS A 147 3.85 -7.31 -32.92
C LYS A 147 4.01 -8.76 -32.44
N GLY A 148 3.04 -9.31 -31.70
CA GLY A 148 3.14 -10.62 -31.08
C GLY A 148 4.27 -10.70 -30.04
N SER A 149 4.54 -9.59 -29.33
CA SER A 149 5.62 -9.54 -28.33
C SER A 149 5.26 -10.38 -27.10
N GLY A 150 6.22 -11.18 -26.63
CA GLY A 150 6.11 -11.92 -25.36
C GLY A 150 6.00 -11.02 -24.13
N ARG A 151 6.39 -9.74 -24.24
CA ARG A 151 6.36 -8.76 -23.13
C ARG A 151 4.98 -8.61 -22.50
N VAL A 152 3.90 -8.77 -23.29
CA VAL A 152 2.53 -8.70 -22.76
C VAL A 152 2.29 -9.79 -21.71
N GLU A 153 2.83 -10.99 -21.93
CA GLU A 153 2.70 -12.09 -20.97
C GLU A 153 3.58 -11.87 -19.74
N SER A 154 4.80 -11.33 -19.89
CA SER A 154 5.64 -10.97 -18.74
C SER A 154 4.97 -9.90 -17.86
N LEU A 155 4.36 -8.86 -18.44
CA LEU A 155 3.60 -7.85 -17.68
C LEU A 155 2.37 -8.46 -16.97
N LYS A 156 1.67 -9.39 -17.61
CA LYS A 156 0.55 -10.12 -16.96
C LYS A 156 1.03 -10.98 -15.80
N ARG A 157 2.20 -11.64 -15.93
CA ARG A 157 2.83 -12.42 -14.87
C ARG A 157 3.18 -11.54 -13.67
N MET A 158 3.83 -10.40 -13.91
CA MET A 158 4.13 -9.42 -12.87
C MET A 158 2.86 -9.00 -12.11
N ASN A 159 1.81 -8.57 -12.82
CA ASN A 159 0.57 -8.14 -12.17
C ASN A 159 -0.09 -9.25 -11.34
N ARG A 160 -0.02 -10.51 -11.80
CA ARG A 160 -0.55 -11.65 -11.05
C ARG A 160 0.31 -11.99 -9.83
N ALA A 161 1.62 -11.82 -9.92
CA ALA A 161 2.53 -12.07 -8.82
C ALA A 161 2.38 -11.01 -7.72
N ILE A 162 2.09 -9.76 -8.09
CA ILE A 162 1.82 -8.64 -7.17
C ILE A 162 0.41 -8.75 -6.55
N ASP A 163 -0.64 -9.01 -7.33
CA ASP A 163 -2.01 -9.24 -6.85
C ASP A 163 -2.40 -10.71 -7.04
N SER A 164 -1.79 -11.57 -6.22
CA SER A 164 -2.14 -12.99 -6.19
C SER A 164 -3.61 -13.16 -5.82
N ASP A 165 -4.31 -14.07 -6.51
CA ASP A 165 -5.70 -14.45 -6.24
C ASP A 165 -6.76 -13.32 -6.34
N GLY A 166 -6.46 -12.21 -7.01
CA GLY A 166 -7.41 -11.10 -7.20
C GLY A 166 -7.88 -10.52 -5.87
N THR A 167 -6.94 -10.41 -4.93
CA THR A 167 -7.19 -10.00 -3.56
C THR A 167 -7.52 -8.52 -3.51
N ALA A 168 -6.96 -7.71 -4.42
CA ALA A 168 -7.27 -6.30 -4.56
C ALA A 168 -8.76 -6.01 -4.77
N LEU A 169 -9.42 -6.72 -5.69
CA LEU A 169 -10.85 -6.50 -5.94
C LEU A 169 -11.70 -6.86 -4.73
N ARG A 170 -11.40 -7.99 -4.07
CA ARG A 170 -12.13 -8.43 -2.87
C ARG A 170 -11.95 -7.44 -1.73
N ALA A 171 -10.73 -6.93 -1.53
CA ALA A 171 -10.43 -5.93 -0.52
C ALA A 171 -11.15 -4.61 -0.78
N LEU A 172 -11.14 -4.10 -2.02
CA LEU A 172 -11.89 -2.89 -2.39
C LEU A 172 -13.38 -3.02 -2.08
N GLN A 173 -13.97 -4.18 -2.41
CA GLN A 173 -15.38 -4.44 -2.09
C GLN A 173 -15.64 -4.48 -0.58
N GLU A 174 -14.80 -5.17 0.17
CA GLU A 174 -14.93 -5.29 1.62
C GLU A 174 -14.78 -3.93 2.31
N ILE A 175 -13.82 -3.10 1.88
CA ILE A 175 -13.63 -1.74 2.39
C ILE A 175 -14.85 -0.87 2.13
N GLN A 176 -15.41 -0.92 0.92
CA GLN A 176 -16.63 -0.19 0.59
C GLN A 176 -17.82 -0.65 1.44
N ILE A 177 -17.98 -1.96 1.66
CA ILE A 177 -19.05 -2.49 2.51
C ILE A 177 -18.88 -2.02 3.96
N ARG A 178 -17.67 -2.14 4.52
CA ARG A 178 -17.36 -1.68 5.88
C ARG A 178 -17.63 -0.20 6.04
N PHE A 179 -17.23 0.61 5.07
CA PHE A 179 -17.51 2.05 5.09
C PHE A 179 -19.01 2.36 5.08
N LEU A 180 -19.79 1.74 4.19
CA LEU A 180 -21.25 1.93 4.13
C LEU A 180 -21.95 1.51 5.43
N LEU A 181 -21.56 0.37 6.00
CA LEU A 181 -22.11 -0.12 7.26
C LEU A 181 -21.73 0.79 8.43
N ALA A 182 -20.48 1.24 8.50
CA ALA A 182 -20.02 2.18 9.53
C ALA A 182 -20.74 3.53 9.42
N ALA A 183 -20.91 4.06 8.20
CA ALA A 183 -21.62 5.31 7.96
C ALA A 183 -23.11 5.20 8.36
N SER A 184 -23.74 4.07 8.06
CA SER A 184 -25.11 3.80 8.50
C SER A 184 -25.23 3.68 10.02
N ALA A 185 -24.32 2.95 10.66
CA ALA A 185 -24.29 2.81 12.12
C ALA A 185 -24.04 4.15 12.83
N ALA A 186 -23.26 5.03 12.22
CA ALA A 186 -23.01 6.39 12.68
C ALA A 186 -24.17 7.36 12.38
N GLY A 187 -25.21 6.93 11.65
CA GLY A 187 -26.37 7.74 11.29
C GLY A 187 -26.12 8.75 10.17
N VAL A 188 -25.02 8.61 9.42
CA VAL A 188 -24.66 9.47 8.29
C VAL A 188 -25.55 9.19 7.08
N ILE A 189 -25.90 7.92 6.86
CA ILE A 189 -26.78 7.48 5.78
C ILE A 189 -27.89 6.54 6.30
N ASP A 190 -29.02 6.52 5.60
CA ASP A 190 -30.07 5.53 5.82
C ASP A 190 -29.92 4.38 4.82
N LEU A 191 -29.12 3.38 5.20
CA LEU A 191 -28.80 2.24 4.35
C LEU A 191 -29.99 1.27 4.28
N GLN A 192 -30.57 1.14 3.09
CA GLN A 192 -31.74 0.29 2.84
C GLN A 192 -31.42 -1.19 2.65
N LEU A 193 -30.13 -1.53 2.50
CA LEU A 193 -29.66 -2.88 2.20
C LEU A 193 -28.86 -3.42 3.38
N ASP A 194 -29.03 -4.70 3.70
CA ASP A 194 -28.15 -5.35 4.66
C ASP A 194 -26.78 -5.73 4.04
N ALA A 195 -25.86 -6.22 4.88
CA ALA A 195 -24.52 -6.58 4.45
C ALA A 195 -24.48 -7.69 3.38
N ASP A 196 -25.42 -8.64 3.43
CA ASP A 196 -25.46 -9.76 2.48
C ASP A 196 -26.07 -9.31 1.15
N GLU A 197 -27.07 -8.43 1.19
CA GLU A 197 -27.65 -7.79 0.02
C GLU A 197 -26.63 -6.89 -0.71
N LEU A 198 -25.84 -6.11 0.03
CA LEU A 198 -24.75 -5.31 -0.54
C LEU A 198 -23.72 -6.20 -1.25
N ARG A 199 -23.28 -7.28 -0.60
CA ARG A 199 -22.35 -8.25 -1.23
C ARG A 199 -22.95 -8.87 -2.49
N ALA A 200 -24.23 -9.24 -2.45
CA ALA A 200 -24.92 -9.80 -3.60
C ALA A 200 -24.99 -8.81 -4.78
N LEU A 201 -25.22 -7.52 -4.50
CA LEU A 201 -25.22 -6.46 -5.52
C LEU A 201 -23.83 -6.30 -6.15
N MET A 202 -22.78 -6.19 -5.33
CA MET A 202 -21.41 -6.02 -5.82
C MET A 202 -20.94 -7.19 -6.67
N LYS A 203 -21.37 -8.41 -6.33
CA LYS A 203 -21.07 -9.63 -7.09
C LYS A 203 -21.61 -9.59 -8.52
N GLN A 204 -22.70 -8.86 -8.79
CA GLN A 204 -23.27 -8.75 -10.14
C GLN A 204 -22.32 -8.06 -11.13
N ASN A 205 -21.52 -7.10 -10.66
CA ASN A 205 -20.60 -6.32 -11.48
C ASN A 205 -19.14 -6.77 -11.36
N GLU A 206 -18.86 -7.78 -10.53
CA GLU A 206 -17.51 -8.22 -10.18
C GLU A 206 -16.66 -8.58 -11.41
N ALA A 207 -17.23 -9.31 -12.37
CA ALA A 207 -16.49 -9.75 -13.56
C ALA A 207 -16.08 -8.57 -14.46
N ALA A 208 -16.97 -7.60 -14.65
CA ALA A 208 -16.68 -6.40 -15.43
C ALA A 208 -15.63 -5.53 -14.74
N LEU A 209 -15.76 -5.33 -13.43
CA LEU A 209 -14.81 -4.57 -12.63
C LEU A 209 -13.43 -5.22 -12.61
N ARG A 210 -13.37 -6.55 -12.43
CA ARG A 210 -12.12 -7.32 -12.53
C ARG A 210 -11.42 -7.08 -13.87
N GLY A 211 -12.17 -7.16 -14.97
CA GLY A 211 -11.62 -6.92 -16.31
C GLY A 211 -11.06 -5.51 -16.47
N ALA A 212 -11.79 -4.50 -15.98
CA ALA A 212 -11.36 -3.11 -16.01
C ALA A 212 -10.06 -2.89 -15.19
N LEU A 213 -9.99 -3.44 -13.97
CA LEU A 213 -8.81 -3.36 -13.12
C LEU A 213 -7.60 -4.05 -13.77
N GLN A 214 -7.78 -5.23 -14.36
CA GLN A 214 -6.70 -5.94 -15.06
C GLN A 214 -6.17 -5.16 -16.27
N LEU A 215 -7.06 -4.56 -17.06
CA LEU A 215 -6.66 -3.73 -18.19
C LEU A 215 -5.92 -2.47 -17.73
N SER A 216 -6.41 -1.83 -16.66
CA SER A 216 -5.76 -0.64 -16.10
C SER A 216 -4.39 -0.96 -15.51
N ALA A 217 -4.26 -2.06 -14.75
CA ALA A 217 -2.98 -2.51 -14.22
C ALA A 217 -2.00 -2.86 -15.34
N LEU A 218 -2.47 -3.48 -16.43
CA LEU A 218 -1.63 -3.82 -17.57
C LEU A 218 -1.15 -2.56 -18.33
N ALA A 219 -2.03 -1.58 -18.53
CA ALA A 219 -1.68 -0.31 -19.14
C ALA A 219 -0.70 0.49 -18.26
N GLY A 220 -0.98 0.56 -16.95
CA GLY A 220 -0.09 1.20 -15.97
C GLY A 220 1.31 0.58 -15.98
N ALA A 221 1.40 -0.75 -15.92
CA ALA A 221 2.68 -1.46 -16.00
C ALA A 221 3.40 -1.20 -17.33
N ALA A 222 2.68 -1.21 -18.46
CA ALA A 222 3.26 -0.92 -19.77
C ALA A 222 3.86 0.50 -19.84
N TYR A 223 3.18 1.47 -19.24
CA TYR A 223 3.67 2.85 -19.14
C TYR A 223 4.90 2.94 -18.25
N THR A 224 4.80 2.46 -17.00
CA THR A 224 5.86 2.55 -15.99
C THR A 224 7.14 1.90 -16.50
N TYR A 225 7.03 0.73 -17.13
CA TYR A 225 8.18 -0.04 -17.57
C TYR A 225 8.56 0.14 -19.05
N LYS A 226 8.07 1.19 -19.73
CA LYS A 226 8.35 1.42 -21.16
C LYS A 226 9.84 1.55 -21.51
N GLY A 227 10.65 1.99 -20.55
CA GLY A 227 12.10 2.18 -20.71
C GLY A 227 12.96 0.91 -20.51
N PHE A 228 12.37 -0.23 -20.16
CA PHE A 228 13.10 -1.47 -19.87
C PHE A 228 13.15 -2.40 -21.07
N SER A 229 14.18 -3.24 -21.16
CA SER A 229 14.25 -4.32 -22.15
C SER A 229 13.33 -5.48 -21.79
N ASP A 230 12.99 -6.32 -22.79
CA ASP A 230 12.15 -7.50 -22.55
C ASP A 230 12.80 -8.48 -21.55
N ALA A 231 14.14 -8.59 -21.58
CA ALA A 231 14.89 -9.43 -20.64
C ALA A 231 14.84 -8.92 -19.20
N GLU A 232 14.83 -7.60 -19.00
CA GLU A 232 14.70 -7.00 -17.67
C GLU A 232 13.28 -7.17 -17.11
N ILE A 233 12.26 -7.07 -17.96
CA ILE A 233 10.87 -7.32 -17.56
C ILE A 233 10.65 -8.79 -17.21
N GLU A 234 11.23 -9.69 -17.98
CA GLU A 234 11.19 -11.12 -17.65
C GLU A 234 11.91 -11.41 -16.32
N ALA A 235 13.10 -10.84 -16.12
CA ALA A 235 13.83 -10.98 -14.86
C ALA A 235 13.05 -10.43 -13.65
N TYR A 236 12.30 -9.35 -13.83
CA TYR A 236 11.44 -8.83 -12.78
C TYR A 236 10.24 -9.74 -12.52
N ALA A 237 9.58 -10.24 -13.57
CA ALA A 237 8.51 -11.23 -13.42
C ALA A 237 8.98 -12.48 -12.65
N ASP A 238 10.16 -13.01 -12.99
CA ASP A 238 10.76 -14.18 -12.31
C ASP A 238 11.11 -13.90 -10.84
N ALA A 239 11.50 -12.66 -10.52
CA ALA A 239 11.76 -12.24 -9.15
C ALA A 239 10.47 -12.11 -8.32
N LEU A 240 9.41 -11.53 -8.91
CA LEU A 240 8.09 -11.41 -8.27
C LEU A 240 7.44 -12.77 -8.00
N GLU A 241 7.72 -13.76 -8.84
CA GLU A 241 7.19 -15.12 -8.69
C GLU A 241 7.97 -15.98 -7.66
N GLN A 242 9.04 -15.45 -7.06
CA GLN A 242 9.72 -16.16 -5.97
C GLN A 242 8.80 -16.23 -4.73
N PRO A 243 8.67 -17.38 -4.04
CA PRO A 243 7.75 -17.53 -2.92
C PRO A 243 7.94 -16.48 -1.81
N LEU A 244 9.19 -16.14 -1.49
CA LEU A 244 9.50 -15.12 -0.48
C LEU A 244 9.09 -13.72 -0.94
N MET A 245 9.19 -13.41 -2.24
CA MET A 245 8.73 -12.14 -2.78
C MET A 245 7.20 -12.06 -2.80
N GLN A 246 6.51 -13.17 -3.11
CA GLN A 246 5.05 -13.22 -3.04
C GLN A 246 4.53 -13.01 -1.61
N GLU A 247 5.19 -13.60 -0.61
CA GLU A 247 4.88 -13.35 0.81
C GLU A 247 4.97 -11.86 1.16
N VAL A 248 6.01 -11.17 0.68
CA VAL A 248 6.15 -9.72 0.87
C VAL A 248 4.98 -8.96 0.27
N TYR A 249 4.64 -9.21 -1.00
CA TYR A 249 3.55 -8.48 -1.67
C TYR A 249 2.17 -8.80 -1.07
N GLU A 250 1.93 -10.05 -0.69
CA GLU A 250 0.70 -10.45 0.01
C GLU A 250 0.55 -9.66 1.32
N LEU A 251 1.61 -9.57 2.12
CA LEU A 251 1.61 -8.81 3.38
C LEU A 251 1.49 -7.31 3.16
N LEU A 252 2.24 -6.72 2.21
CA LEU A 252 2.16 -5.28 1.91
C LEU A 252 0.74 -4.90 1.45
N ASN A 253 0.14 -5.69 0.56
CA ASN A 253 -1.23 -5.46 0.11
C ASN A 253 -2.23 -5.62 1.26
N ALA A 254 -2.12 -6.68 2.07
CA ALA A 254 -2.99 -6.89 3.21
C ALA A 254 -2.93 -5.73 4.21
N VAL A 255 -1.73 -5.24 4.53
CA VAL A 255 -1.50 -4.08 5.39
C VAL A 255 -2.12 -2.83 4.78
N GLN A 256 -1.91 -2.59 3.48
CA GLN A 256 -2.50 -1.45 2.79
C GLN A 256 -4.04 -1.47 2.87
N TYR A 257 -4.66 -2.62 2.65
CA TYR A 257 -6.12 -2.77 2.72
C TYR A 257 -6.66 -2.64 4.14
N GLU A 258 -5.94 -3.15 5.14
CA GLU A 258 -6.33 -3.01 6.54
C GLU A 258 -6.28 -1.54 6.98
N ILE A 259 -5.19 -0.83 6.64
CA ILE A 259 -5.08 0.62 6.89
C ILE A 259 -6.24 1.35 6.22
N MET A 260 -6.49 1.06 4.94
CA MET A 260 -7.58 1.71 4.22
C MET A 260 -8.94 1.43 4.88
N ALA A 261 -9.24 0.19 5.24
CA ALA A 261 -10.47 -0.18 5.94
C ALA A 261 -10.62 0.61 7.26
N ASP A 262 -9.60 0.56 8.12
CA ASP A 262 -9.58 1.24 9.41
C ASP A 262 -9.79 2.76 9.28
N ARG A 263 -9.13 3.40 8.31
CA ARG A 263 -9.28 4.83 8.06
C ARG A 263 -10.67 5.21 7.53
N PHE A 264 -11.24 4.41 6.63
CA PHE A 264 -12.62 4.65 6.17
C PHE A 264 -13.66 4.44 7.27
N GLU A 265 -13.48 3.44 8.15
CA GLU A 265 -14.34 3.26 9.32
C GLU A 265 -14.23 4.45 10.29
N ALA A 266 -13.01 4.93 10.56
CA ALA A 266 -12.78 6.12 11.36
C ALA A 266 -13.43 7.37 10.74
N LEU A 267 -13.34 7.52 9.42
CA LEU A 267 -13.99 8.60 8.67
C LEU A 267 -15.51 8.57 8.87
N ALA A 268 -16.15 7.42 8.67
CA ALA A 268 -17.59 7.26 8.83
C ALA A 268 -18.08 7.67 10.22
N VAL A 269 -17.36 7.28 11.28
CA VAL A 269 -17.71 7.67 12.65
C VAL A 269 -17.57 9.19 12.86
N ARG A 270 -16.50 9.80 12.32
CA ARG A 270 -16.26 11.24 12.45
C ARG A 270 -17.25 12.08 11.62
N MET A 271 -17.76 11.56 10.51
CA MET A 271 -18.75 12.23 9.66
C MET A 271 -20.05 12.54 10.40
N ALA A 272 -20.45 11.74 11.39
CA ALA A 272 -21.63 12.02 12.22
C ALA A 272 -21.53 13.37 12.98
N GLY A 273 -20.32 13.89 13.15
CA GLY A 273 -20.06 15.19 13.77
C GLY A 273 -20.06 16.37 12.80
N LEU A 274 -20.13 16.14 11.49
CA LEU A 274 -20.14 17.22 10.49
C LEU A 274 -21.54 17.85 10.40
N GLN A 275 -21.60 19.17 10.38
CA GLN A 275 -22.83 19.90 10.07
C GLN A 275 -22.84 20.27 8.59
N PRO A 276 -23.96 20.07 7.87
CA PRO A 276 -24.08 20.59 6.50
C PRO A 276 -23.88 22.10 6.49
N VAL A 277 -23.24 22.63 5.45
CA VAL A 277 -23.12 24.08 5.23
C VAL A 277 -24.54 24.64 5.12
N GLN A 278 -24.89 25.56 6.03
CA GLN A 278 -26.15 26.30 5.91
C GLN A 278 -26.01 27.34 4.79
N ASP A 279 -26.93 27.30 3.83
CA ASP A 279 -27.07 28.37 2.83
C ASP A 279 -27.23 29.73 3.54
N ILE A 280 -26.33 30.66 3.25
CA ILE A 280 -26.34 32.05 3.77
C ILE A 280 -27.08 32.95 2.78
#